data_AF-A0A154PAX0-F1
#
_entry.id   AF-A0A154PAX0-F1
#
_cell.length_a   1.000
_cell.length_b   1.000
_cell.length_c   1.000
_cell.angle_alpha   90.00
_cell.angle_beta   90.00
_cell.angle_gamma   90.00
#
_symmetry.space_group_name_H-M   'P 1'
#
loop_
_entity.id
_entity.type
_entity.pdbx_description
1 polymer ?
#
loop_
_entity_poly.entity_id
_entity_poly.type
_entity_poly.pdbx_seq_one_letter_code
_entity_poly.pdbx_strand_id
1 'polypeptide(L)'
;MMQTVGCTKHMATAAKELHSEKGILSYPDKKKGAPLSDSTISMVQLFYSSDEVSRVKPGKKDFISVKRDGLKMHIQKRLVLNNLNELYLFFKQQNPSLKIGFSKFAQLRPKECVLVRHSGTHSVCVCVIHQNVKLLLV
;
A
#
# COMPACT_ATOMS: atom_id res chain seq x y z
N MET A 1 41.85 8.90 13.62
CA MET A 1 40.54 9.45 13.17
C MET A 1 39.47 8.40 12.93
N MET A 2 39.71 7.21 12.35
CA MET A 2 38.61 6.25 12.13
C MET A 2 38.15 5.50 13.40
N GLN A 3 39.06 5.18 14.32
CA GLN A 3 38.71 4.53 15.60
C GLN A 3 37.91 5.43 16.55
N THR A 4 37.97 6.76 16.38
CA THR A 4 37.26 7.73 17.23
C THR A 4 35.80 7.93 16.83
N VAL A 5 35.41 7.58 15.61
CA VAL A 5 34.03 7.74 15.07
C VAL A 5 33.26 6.41 14.97
N GLY A 6 33.86 5.28 15.39
CA GLY A 6 33.18 3.99 15.44
C GLY A 6 32.63 3.49 14.09
N CYS A 7 33.24 3.90 12.97
CA CYS A 7 32.77 3.57 11.62
C CYS A 7 33.81 2.80 10.80
N THR A 8 33.35 2.05 9.79
CA THR A 8 34.23 1.31 8.88
C THR A 8 34.87 2.23 7.85
N LYS A 9 36.06 1.85 7.34
CA LYS A 9 36.77 2.59 6.29
C LYS A 9 35.90 2.82 5.05
N HIS A 10 35.14 1.80 4.64
CA HIS A 10 34.20 1.90 3.51
C HIS A 10 33.15 2.99 3.71
N MET A 11 32.52 3.05 4.90
CA MET A 11 31.50 4.07 5.19
C MET A 11 32.07 5.49 5.15
N ALA A 12 33.28 5.69 5.68
CA ALA A 12 33.93 6.99 5.67
C ALA A 12 34.32 7.44 4.25
N THR A 13 34.77 6.53 3.38
CA THR A 13 35.08 6.84 1.98
C THR A 13 33.81 7.18 1.20
N ALA A 14 32.78 6.34 1.31
CA ALA A 14 31.51 6.57 0.62
C ALA A 14 30.83 7.89 1.05
N ALA A 15 30.94 8.27 2.33
CA ALA A 15 30.42 9.56 2.81
C ALA A 15 31.18 10.77 2.23
N LYS A 16 32.50 10.65 2.03
CA LYS A 16 33.31 11.70 1.39
C LYS A 16 32.97 11.87 -0.09
N GLU A 17 32.83 10.77 -0.81
CA GLU A 17 32.43 10.76 -2.23
C GLU A 17 31.05 11.42 -2.38
N LEU A 18 30.10 10.98 -1.56
CA LEU A 18 28.73 11.48 -1.58
C LEU A 18 28.64 12.97 -1.24
N HIS A 19 29.47 13.44 -0.30
CA HIS A 19 29.60 14.87 0.01
C HIS A 19 30.16 15.69 -1.16
N SER A 20 31.16 15.15 -1.87
CA SER A 20 31.74 15.81 -3.04
C SER A 20 30.75 15.92 -4.20
N GLU A 21 29.89 14.92 -4.39
CA GLU A 21 28.93 14.87 -5.50
C GLU A 21 27.67 15.69 -5.22
N LYS A 22 27.11 15.59 -4.00
CA LYS A 22 25.76 16.10 -3.67
C LYS A 22 25.76 17.19 -2.59
N GLY A 23 26.92 17.54 -2.07
CA GLY A 23 27.10 18.60 -1.08
C GLY A 23 26.90 18.16 0.38
N ILE A 24 26.84 19.15 1.28
CA ILE A 24 26.63 18.98 2.72
C ILE A 24 25.25 18.34 2.99
N LEU A 25 25.16 17.42 3.96
CA LEU A 25 23.91 16.74 4.37
C LEU A 25 23.21 15.95 3.26
N SER A 26 23.97 15.47 2.28
CA SER A 26 23.43 14.62 1.22
C SER A 26 23.13 13.20 1.72
N TYR A 27 22.15 12.56 1.07
CA TYR A 27 21.76 11.17 1.34
C TYR A 27 22.11 10.26 0.16
N PRO A 28 22.45 8.98 0.41
CA PRO A 28 22.66 8.01 -0.66
C PRO A 28 21.38 7.80 -1.45
N ASP A 29 21.53 7.58 -2.76
CA ASP A 29 20.40 7.24 -3.60
C ASP A 29 19.79 5.93 -3.12
N LYS A 30 18.46 5.89 -3.12
CA LYS A 30 17.73 4.66 -2.81
C LYS A 30 18.06 3.65 -3.91
N LYS A 31 18.58 2.49 -3.50
CA LYS A 31 18.79 1.35 -4.41
C LYS A 31 17.46 1.01 -5.07
N LYS A 32 17.39 1.20 -6.39
CA LYS A 32 16.20 0.84 -7.17
C LYS A 32 16.21 -0.68 -7.34
N GLY A 33 15.17 -1.35 -6.85
CA GLY A 33 14.93 -2.76 -7.16
C GLY A 33 14.46 -2.93 -8.60
N ALA A 34 14.43 -4.18 -9.08
CA ALA A 34 13.86 -4.50 -10.37
C ALA A 34 12.38 -4.05 -10.43
N PRO A 35 11.95 -3.37 -11.51
CA PRO A 35 10.55 -2.99 -11.67
C PRO A 35 9.70 -4.25 -11.83
N LEU A 36 8.50 -4.24 -11.24
CA LEU A 36 7.50 -5.27 -11.48
C LEU A 36 6.85 -5.04 -12.84
N SER A 37 6.38 -6.10 -13.49
CA SER A 37 5.60 -5.98 -14.72
C SER A 37 4.26 -5.28 -14.44
N ASP A 38 3.83 -4.43 -15.38
CA ASP A 38 2.54 -3.73 -15.27
C ASP A 38 1.36 -4.70 -15.20
N SER A 39 1.47 -5.86 -15.86
CA SER A 39 0.50 -6.95 -15.74
C SER A 39 0.32 -7.43 -14.30
N THR A 40 1.41 -7.54 -13.54
CA THR A 40 1.37 -7.95 -12.12
C THR A 40 0.69 -6.89 -11.26
N ILE A 41 0.94 -5.62 -11.56
CA ILE A 41 0.32 -4.50 -10.84
C ILE A 41 -1.20 -4.51 -11.03
N SER A 42 -1.65 -4.67 -12.28
CA SER A 42 -3.08 -4.76 -12.60
C SER A 42 -3.75 -5.96 -11.93
N MET A 43 -3.09 -7.12 -11.88
CA MET A 43 -3.62 -8.30 -11.19
C MET A 43 -3.77 -8.07 -9.68
N VAL A 44 -2.82 -7.40 -9.03
CA VAL A 44 -2.91 -7.06 -7.61
C VAL A 44 -4.05 -6.06 -7.36
N GLN A 45 -4.21 -5.06 -8.22
CA GLN A 45 -5.30 -4.08 -8.12
C GLN A 45 -6.68 -4.72 -8.31
N LEU A 46 -6.80 -5.63 -9.29
CA LEU A 46 -8.00 -6.41 -9.53
C LEU A 46 -8.34 -7.27 -8.30
N PHE A 47 -7.35 -7.96 -7.75
CA PHE A 47 -7.49 -8.80 -6.56
C PHE A 47 -8.02 -8.00 -5.35
N TYR A 48 -7.51 -6.79 -5.11
CA TYR A 48 -8.03 -5.92 -4.06
C TYR A 48 -9.45 -5.41 -4.33
N SER A 49 -9.86 -5.33 -5.61
CA SER A 49 -11.18 -4.84 -6.01
C SER A 49 -12.28 -5.90 -5.87
N SER A 50 -11.91 -7.19 -5.72
CA SER A 50 -12.86 -8.28 -5.52
C SER A 50 -13.62 -8.14 -4.19
N ASP A 51 -14.93 -8.39 -4.24
CA ASP A 51 -15.83 -8.30 -3.07
C ASP A 51 -15.56 -9.36 -1.99
N GLU A 52 -14.87 -10.44 -2.36
CA GLU A 52 -14.37 -11.48 -1.44
C GLU A 52 -13.28 -10.94 -0.50
N VAL A 53 -12.42 -10.06 -1.03
CA VAL A 53 -11.23 -9.54 -0.35
C VAL A 53 -11.52 -8.22 0.37
N SER A 54 -12.25 -7.33 -0.30
CA SER A 54 -12.60 -6.02 0.24
C SER A 54 -14.07 -5.71 -0.03
N ARG A 55 -14.72 -5.02 0.90
CA ARG A 55 -16.12 -4.62 0.77
C ARG A 55 -16.28 -3.12 0.77
N VAL A 56 -17.21 -2.62 -0.02
CA VAL A 56 -17.50 -1.18 -0.06
C VAL A 56 -18.02 -0.70 1.30
N LYS A 57 -17.47 0.41 1.80
CA LYS A 57 -17.99 1.06 3.00
C LYS A 57 -19.33 1.72 2.67
N PRO A 58 -20.39 1.50 3.45
CA PRO A 58 -21.72 1.89 3.02
C PRO A 58 -22.04 3.37 3.30
N GLY A 59 -21.20 4.10 4.05
CA GLY A 59 -21.43 5.50 4.38
C GLY A 59 -21.21 6.45 3.20
N LYS A 60 -22.13 7.39 2.96
CA LYS A 60 -22.00 8.44 1.92
C LYS A 60 -20.76 9.33 2.10
N LYS A 61 -20.29 9.51 3.34
CA LYS A 61 -19.07 10.27 3.66
C LYS A 61 -17.78 9.45 3.55
N ASP A 62 -17.88 8.13 3.33
CA ASP A 62 -16.74 7.25 3.16
C ASP A 62 -16.22 7.26 1.73
N PHE A 63 -15.77 8.43 1.25
CA PHE A 63 -15.13 8.57 -0.06
C PHE A 63 -13.69 9.09 0.07
N ILE A 64 -12.90 8.87 -0.98
CA ILE A 64 -11.56 9.42 -1.16
C ILE A 64 -11.55 10.17 -2.49
N SER A 65 -11.03 11.40 -2.43
CA SER A 65 -10.75 12.19 -3.63
C SER A 65 -9.42 11.71 -4.23
N VAL A 66 -9.48 10.99 -5.34
CA VAL A 66 -8.30 10.53 -6.08
C VAL A 66 -8.18 11.38 -7.35
N LYS A 67 -6.97 11.85 -7.65
CA LYS A 67 -6.67 12.47 -8.95
C LYS A 67 -6.30 11.35 -9.94
N ARG A 68 -7.09 11.14 -10.97
CA ARG A 68 -6.73 10.36 -12.18
C ARG A 68 -6.85 11.29 -13.37
N ASP A 69 -5.85 11.27 -14.25
CA ASP A 69 -5.86 12.01 -15.52
C ASP A 69 -6.17 13.51 -15.38
N GLY A 70 -5.67 14.12 -14.29
CA GLY A 70 -5.89 15.54 -13.98
C GLY A 70 -7.24 15.87 -13.34
N LEU A 71 -8.20 14.94 -13.35
CA LEU A 71 -9.53 15.11 -12.79
C LEU A 71 -9.61 14.59 -11.36
N LYS A 72 -10.28 15.35 -10.48
CA LYS A 72 -10.60 14.90 -9.12
C LYS A 72 -11.84 14.02 -9.19
N MET A 73 -11.69 12.74 -8.90
CA MET A 73 -12.80 11.79 -8.80
C MET A 73 -13.00 11.38 -7.35
N HIS A 74 -14.26 11.31 -6.92
CA HIS A 74 -14.63 10.78 -5.61
C HIS A 74 -14.90 9.28 -5.75
N ILE A 75 -14.05 8.46 -5.13
CA ILE A 75 -14.16 6.99 -5.13
C ILE A 75 -14.56 6.54 -3.73
N GLN A 76 -15.52 5.63 -3.63
CA GLN A 76 -15.96 5.10 -2.34
C GLN A 76 -14.88 4.22 -1.71
N LYS A 77 -14.69 4.36 -0.40
CA LYS A 77 -13.73 3.54 0.36
C LYS A 77 -14.20 2.09 0.39
N ARG A 78 -13.24 1.17 0.32
CA ARG A 78 -13.43 -0.27 0.51
C ARG A 78 -12.70 -0.68 1.78
N LEU A 79 -13.30 -1.53 2.60
CA LEU A 79 -12.70 -2.13 3.78
C LEU A 79 -12.14 -3.51 3.42
N VAL A 80 -10.85 -3.70 3.64
CA VAL A 80 -10.19 -5.01 3.50
C VAL A 80 -10.58 -5.87 4.70
N LEU A 81 -11.08 -7.09 4.46
CA LEU A 81 -11.64 -7.96 5.50
C LEU A 81 -10.58 -8.74 6.27
N ASN A 82 -9.55 -9.21 5.58
CA ASN A 82 -8.49 -10.07 6.13
C ASN A 82 -7.22 -9.29 6.48
N ASN A 83 -6.34 -9.96 7.22
CA ASN A 83 -5.01 -9.42 7.47
C ASN A 83 -4.17 -9.41 6.17
N LEU A 84 -3.26 -8.44 6.04
CA LEU A 84 -2.41 -8.32 4.85
C LEU A 84 -1.54 -9.56 4.62
N ASN A 85 -1.08 -10.20 5.70
CA ASN A 85 -0.29 -11.42 5.62
C ASN A 85 -1.09 -12.57 4.99
N GLU A 86 -2.32 -12.77 5.42
CA GLU A 86 -3.21 -13.81 4.89
C GLU A 86 -3.56 -13.54 3.43
N LEU A 87 -3.88 -12.29 3.10
CA LEU A 87 -4.17 -11.86 1.73
C LEU A 87 -3.00 -12.12 0.77
N TYR A 88 -1.79 -11.86 1.23
CA TYR A 88 -0.59 -12.15 0.45
C TYR A 88 -0.38 -13.65 0.22
N LEU A 89 -0.63 -14.47 1.25
CA LEU A 89 -0.56 -15.93 1.11
C LEU A 89 -1.61 -16.44 0.13
N PHE A 90 -2.85 -15.96 0.21
CA PHE A 90 -3.93 -16.31 -0.70
C PHE A 90 -3.62 -15.87 -2.14
N PHE A 91 -3.10 -14.65 -2.33
CA PHE A 91 -2.66 -14.18 -3.64
C PHE A 91 -1.56 -15.06 -4.25
N LYS A 92 -0.60 -15.49 -3.43
CA LYS A 92 0.49 -16.38 -3.86
C LYS A 92 0.03 -17.81 -4.15
N GLN A 93 -0.99 -18.29 -3.44
CA GLN A 93 -1.64 -19.58 -3.74
C GLN A 93 -2.35 -19.54 -5.08
N GLN A 94 -3.06 -18.45 -5.40
CA GLN A 94 -3.72 -18.27 -6.69
C GLN A 94 -2.73 -18.05 -7.84
N ASN A 95 -1.56 -17.45 -7.56
CA ASN A 95 -0.56 -17.10 -8.57
C ASN A 95 0.86 -17.54 -8.18
N PRO A 96 1.15 -18.85 -8.20
CA PRO A 96 2.44 -19.38 -7.73
C PRO A 96 3.63 -18.96 -8.60
N SER A 97 3.40 -18.59 -9.87
CA SER A 97 4.44 -18.17 -10.83
C SER A 97 4.90 -16.72 -10.63
N LEU A 98 4.11 -15.88 -9.94
CA LEU A 98 4.42 -14.46 -9.77
C LEU A 98 5.41 -14.23 -8.62
N LYS A 99 6.56 -13.66 -8.95
CA LYS A 99 7.58 -13.26 -7.98
C LYS A 99 7.30 -11.86 -7.47
N ILE A 100 6.43 -11.76 -6.47
CA ILE A 100 6.15 -10.52 -5.74
C ILE A 100 6.54 -10.66 -4.26
N GLY A 101 7.14 -9.61 -3.69
CA GLY A 101 7.45 -9.55 -2.26
C GLY A 101 6.31 -8.88 -1.47
N PHE A 102 6.14 -9.28 -0.20
CA PHE A 102 5.09 -8.76 0.68
C PHE A 102 5.07 -7.22 0.76
N SER A 103 6.22 -6.58 0.95
CA SER A 103 6.31 -5.12 1.06
C SER A 103 5.80 -4.42 -0.20
N LYS A 104 6.05 -4.99 -1.38
CA LYS A 104 5.61 -4.41 -2.64
C LYS A 104 4.13 -4.67 -2.89
N PHE A 105 3.63 -5.86 -2.54
CA PHE A 105 2.21 -6.18 -2.53
C PHE A 105 1.42 -5.19 -1.65
N ALA A 106 1.87 -4.94 -0.42
CA ALA A 106 1.24 -3.99 0.49
C ALA A 106 1.29 -2.54 -0.02
N GLN A 107 2.34 -2.16 -0.75
CA GLN A 107 2.46 -0.84 -1.39
C GLN A 107 1.55 -0.67 -2.61
N LEU A 108 1.28 -1.75 -3.36
CA LEU A 108 0.43 -1.74 -4.55
C LEU A 108 -1.08 -1.68 -4.22
N ARG A 109 -1.42 -1.75 -2.94
CA ARG A 109 -2.80 -1.62 -2.47
C ARG A 109 -3.39 -0.27 -2.94
N PRO A 110 -4.56 -0.28 -3.59
CA PRO A 110 -5.27 0.94 -3.96
C PRO A 110 -5.58 1.83 -2.75
N LYS A 111 -5.64 3.15 -2.95
CA LYS A 111 -5.86 4.12 -1.85
C LYS A 111 -7.25 4.00 -1.25
N GLU A 112 -8.22 3.58 -2.04
CA GLU A 112 -9.60 3.28 -1.66
C GLU A 112 -9.69 2.09 -0.71
N CYS A 113 -8.74 1.15 -0.72
CA CYS A 113 -8.73 -0.03 0.15
C CYS A 113 -8.10 0.29 1.53
N VAL A 114 -8.95 0.39 2.55
CA VAL A 114 -8.63 0.75 3.92
C VAL A 114 -8.61 -0.49 4.82
N LEU A 115 -7.67 -0.55 5.77
CA LEU A 115 -7.59 -1.62 6.76
C LEU A 115 -8.54 -1.40 7.93
N VAL A 116 -8.93 -2.49 8.59
CA VAL A 116 -9.82 -2.51 9.76
C VAL A 116 -9.31 -1.66 10.94
N ARG A 117 -8.03 -1.33 11.03
CA ARG A 117 -7.47 -0.49 12.13
C ARG A 117 -7.55 1.02 11.89
N HIS A 118 -8.12 1.47 10.78
CA HIS A 118 -8.24 2.90 10.50
C HIS A 118 -9.37 3.52 11.33
N SER A 119 -9.26 4.78 11.74
CA SER A 119 -10.28 5.42 12.57
C SER A 119 -11.68 5.35 11.92
N GLY A 120 -12.69 5.00 12.73
CA GLY A 120 -14.09 4.91 12.31
C GLY A 120 -14.52 3.57 11.66
N THR A 121 -13.63 2.62 11.44
CA THR A 121 -13.98 1.27 10.90
C THR A 121 -14.77 0.41 11.87
N HIS A 122 -14.57 0.55 13.19
CA HIS A 122 -15.27 -0.21 14.23
C HIS A 122 -16.73 0.21 14.43
N SER A 123 -17.17 1.30 13.79
CA SER A 123 -18.50 1.89 14.01
C SER A 123 -19.58 1.40 13.03
N VAL A 124 -19.24 0.57 12.05
CA VAL A 124 -20.15 0.15 10.97
C VAL A 124 -19.95 -1.33 10.64
N CYS A 125 -21.02 -2.15 10.67
CA CYS A 125 -20.96 -3.52 10.14
C CYS A 125 -20.82 -3.49 8.63
N VAL A 126 -19.89 -4.27 8.08
CA VAL A 126 -19.69 -4.46 6.63
C VAL A 126 -20.19 -5.84 6.19
N CYS A 127 -21.00 -6.47 7.04
CA CYS A 127 -21.64 -7.75 6.81
C CYS A 127 -22.87 -7.58 5.90
N VAL A 128 -23.19 -8.59 5.09
CA VAL A 128 -24.39 -8.59 4.22
C VAL A 128 -25.67 -8.63 5.07
N ILE A 129 -25.57 -9.15 6.30
CA ILE A 129 -26.70 -9.42 7.19
C ILE A 129 -27.12 -8.18 8.00
N HIS A 130 -26.17 -7.42 8.57
CA HIS A 130 -26.47 -6.19 9.33
C HIS A 130 -26.23 -4.93 8.50
N GLN A 131 -26.73 -4.94 7.26
CA GLN A 131 -26.74 -3.73 6.46
C GLN A 131 -27.53 -2.66 7.24
N ASN A 132 -26.89 -1.51 7.48
CA ASN A 132 -27.48 -0.48 8.31
C ASN A 132 -28.76 0.02 7.61
N VAL A 133 -29.94 -0.25 8.19
CA VAL A 133 -31.24 0.08 7.59
C VAL A 133 -31.38 1.58 7.30
N LYS A 134 -30.69 2.45 8.06
CA LYS A 134 -30.59 3.90 7.79
C LYS A 134 -29.90 4.24 6.45
N LEU A 135 -29.19 3.30 5.83
CA LEU A 135 -28.56 3.48 4.52
C LEU A 135 -29.44 2.97 3.37
N LEU A 136 -30.48 2.19 3.66
CA LEU A 136 -31.48 1.75 2.67
C LEU A 136 -32.62 2.75 2.53
N LEU A 137 -32.88 3.54 3.58
CA LEU A 137 -33.85 4.63 3.58
C LEU A 137 -33.17 5.92 3.09
N VAL A 138 -32.96 6.01 1.78
CA VAL A 138 -32.67 7.28 1.08
C VAL A 138 -33.92 8.14 1.05
#